data_AF-A0A3D5YLZ6-F1
#
_entry.id   AF-A0A3D5YLZ6-F1
#
_cell.length_a   1.000
_cell.length_b   1.000
_cell.length_c   1.000
_cell.angle_alpha   90.00
_cell.angle_beta   90.00
_cell.angle_gamma   90.00
#
_symmetry.space_group_name_H-M   'P 1'
#
loop_
_entity.id
_entity.type
_entity.pdbx_description
1 polymer ?
#
loop_
_entity_poly.entity_id
_entity_poly.type
_entity_poly.pdbx_seq_one_letter_code
_entity_poly.pdbx_strand_id
1 'polypeptide(L)' 'MKKWILSVLAIGMTAPCFAQELPQPSPTSTVQQRIGLTDVSVNYSRPSVNGRDIFGDLVPY' A
#
# COMPACT_ATOMS: atom_id res chain seq x y z
N MET A 1 -16.96 -26.90 -38.17
CA MET A 1 -15.60 -26.34 -37.97
C MET A 1 -15.53 -25.07 -37.11
N LYS A 2 -16.65 -24.54 -36.60
CA LYS A 2 -16.69 -23.27 -35.84
C LYS A 2 -16.64 -23.43 -34.30
N LYS A 3 -16.70 -24.68 -33.80
CA LYS A 3 -16.79 -24.99 -32.35
C LYS A 3 -15.50 -24.67 -31.59
N TRP A 4 -14.35 -24.77 -32.26
CA TRP A 4 -13.04 -24.44 -31.72
C TRP A 4 -12.87 -22.94 -31.43
N ILE A 5 -13.54 -22.08 -32.21
CA ILE A 5 -13.52 -20.63 -32.02
C ILE A 5 -14.17 -20.26 -30.67
N LEU A 6 -15.27 -20.93 -30.31
CA LEU A 6 -15.93 -20.74 -29.01
C LEU A 6 -15.05 -21.19 -27.84
N SER A 7 -14.33 -22.31 -27.99
CA SER A 7 -13.43 -22.81 -26.94
C SER A 7 -12.21 -21.90 -26.73
N VAL A 8 -11.63 -21.37 -27.81
CA VAL A 8 -10.51 -20.41 -27.73
C VAL A 8 -10.96 -19.09 -27.10
N LEU A 9 -12.15 -18.60 -27.45
CA LEU A 9 -12.71 -17.38 -26.86
C LEU A 9 -12.95 -17.54 -25.35
N ALA A 10 -13.46 -18.70 -24.91
CA ALA A 10 -13.71 -18.96 -23.50
C ALA A 10 -12.42 -18.96 -22.66
N ILE A 11 -11.31 -19.46 -23.21
CA ILE A 11 -9.99 -19.44 -22.54
C ILE A 11 -9.41 -18.00 -22.49
N GLY A 12 -9.67 -17.18 -23.50
CA GLY A 12 -9.24 -15.78 -23.51
C GLY A 12 -9.91 -14.91 -22.44
N MET A 13 -11.11 -15.27 -21.99
CA MET A 13 -11.86 -14.50 -20.98
C MET A 13 -11.43 -14.79 -19.53
N THR A 14 -10.60 -15.82 -19.29
CA THR A 14 -10.10 -16.14 -17.94
C THR A 14 -8.80 -15.41 -17.57
N ALA A 15 -8.37 -14.42 -18.37
CA ALA A 15 -7.23 -13.60 -18.02
C ALA A 15 -7.49 -12.92 -16.66
N PRO A 16 -6.57 -13.04 -15.68
CA PRO A 16 -6.75 -12.40 -14.39
C PRO A 16 -6.75 -10.88 -14.58
N CYS A 17 -7.92 -10.26 -14.34
CA CYS A 17 -8.06 -8.82 -14.27
C CYS A 17 -7.48 -8.34 -12.93
N PHE A 18 -6.16 -8.13 -12.87
CA PHE A 18 -5.52 -7.44 -11.75
C PHE A 18 -5.78 -5.94 -11.87
N ALA A 19 -7.03 -5.52 -11.68
CA ALA A 19 -7.44 -4.11 -11.76
C ALA A 19 -7.45 -3.39 -10.39
N GLN A 20 -7.08 -4.09 -9.31
CA GLN A 20 -7.19 -3.54 -7.95
C GLN A 20 -5.84 -2.98 -7.50
N GLU A 21 -5.71 -1.66 -7.55
CA GLU A 21 -4.69 -0.96 -6.77
C GLU A 21 -5.04 -1.10 -5.29
N LEU A 22 -4.28 -1.92 -4.57
CA LEU A 22 -4.46 -2.05 -3.13
C LEU A 22 -3.92 -0.79 -2.45
N PRO A 23 -4.67 -0.19 -1.50
CA PRO A 23 -4.18 0.96 -0.75
C PRO A 23 -2.94 0.56 0.07
N GLN A 24 -2.01 1.50 0.23
CA GLN A 24 -0.81 1.30 1.05
C GLN A 24 -1.21 0.89 2.49
N PRO A 25 -0.68 -0.21 3.05
CA PRO A 25 -1.06 -0.70 4.38
C PRO A 25 -0.80 0.27 5.53
N SER A 26 0.10 1.24 5.34
CA SER A 26 0.41 2.27 6.32
C SER A 26 0.64 3.59 5.60
N PRO A 27 -0.04 4.68 6.02
CA PRO A 27 0.13 5.97 5.37
C PRO A 27 1.55 6.49 5.59
N THR A 28 2.10 7.10 4.55
CA THR A 28 3.40 7.78 4.60
C THR A 28 3.27 9.06 5.44
N SER A 29 4.29 9.36 6.26
CA SER A 29 4.43 10.62 7.01
C SER A 29 5.83 11.18 6.83
N THR A 30 5.91 12.48 6.57
CA THR A 30 7.17 13.18 6.37
C THR A 30 7.24 14.36 7.34
N VAL A 31 8.31 14.42 8.13
CA VAL A 31 8.64 15.58 8.97
C VAL A 31 9.81 16.29 8.32
N GLN A 32 9.62 17.56 7.96
CA GLN A 32 10.67 18.41 7.41
C GLN A 32 10.93 19.57 8.36
N GLN A 33 12.19 19.77 8.68
CA GLN A 33 12.63 20.87 9.53
C GLN A 33 13.96 21.41 9.04
N ARG A 34 14.08 22.73 8.98
CA ARG A 34 15.34 23.41 8.73
C ARG A 34 16.09 23.65 10.03
N ILE A 35 17.36 23.25 10.08
CA ILE A 35 18.29 23.50 11.19
C ILE A 35 19.43 24.35 10.64
N GLY A 36 19.42 25.65 10.97
CA GLY A 36 20.36 26.63 10.43
C GLY A 36 20.20 26.78 8.93
N LEU A 37 21.17 26.25 8.16
CA LEU A 37 21.16 26.26 6.70
C LEU A 37 20.82 24.90 6.07
N THR A 38 20.62 23.87 6.89
CA THR A 38 20.43 22.49 6.45
C THR A 38 18.97 22.08 6.60
N ASP A 39 18.43 21.45 5.57
CA ASP A 39 17.08 20.88 5.63
C ASP A 39 17.16 19.40 6.01
N VAL A 40 16.48 19.04 7.10
CA VAL A 40 16.38 17.68 7.62
C VAL A 40 14.98 17.15 7.29
N SER A 41 14.93 15.99 6.65
CA SER A 41 13.68 15.32 6.30
C SER A 41 13.68 13.90 6.88
N VAL A 42 12.64 13.58 7.63
CA VAL A 42 12.38 12.24 8.15
C VAL A 42 11.15 11.71 7.46
N ASN A 43 11.32 10.67 6.64
CA ASN A 43 10.24 9.97 5.99
C ASN A 43 10.03 8.61 6.67
N TYR A 44 8.83 8.38 7.21
CA TYR A 44 8.49 7.16 7.91
C TYR A 44 7.06 6.73 7.61
N SER A 45 6.83 5.41 7.65
CA SER A 45 5.47 4.86 7.56
C SER A 45 4.86 4.88 8.96
N ARG A 46 3.73 5.59 9.14
CA ARG A 46 3.01 5.61 10.43
C ARG A 46 2.00 4.46 10.46
N PRO A 47 2.24 3.36 11.21
CA PRO A 47 1.31 2.25 11.26
C PRO A 47 -0.01 2.71 11.90
N SER A 48 -1.14 2.43 11.23
CA SER A 48 -2.46 2.61 11.86
C SER A 48 -2.59 1.65 13.05
N VAL A 49 -3.16 2.16 14.14
CA VAL A 49 -3.17 1.46 15.43
C VAL A 49 -3.92 0.14 15.38
N ASN A 50 -4.96 -0.01 14.53
CA ASN A 50 -5.63 -1.28 14.20
C ASN A 50 -5.82 -2.28 15.40
N GLY A 51 -5.98 -1.78 16.63
CA GLY A 51 -6.08 -2.60 17.84
C GLY A 51 -4.79 -3.33 18.27
N ARG A 52 -3.62 -2.94 17.77
CA ARG A 52 -2.31 -3.51 18.13
C ARG A 52 -1.56 -2.57 19.07
N ASP A 53 -0.84 -3.16 20.01
CA ASP A 53 0.08 -2.42 20.87
C ASP A 53 1.21 -1.82 20.02
N ILE A 54 1.32 -0.49 20.03
CA ILE A 54 2.40 0.23 19.34
C ILE A 54 3.31 0.83 20.40
N PHE A 55 4.62 0.73 20.19
CA PHE A 55 5.65 1.30 21.06
C PHE A 55 5.70 0.72 22.49
N GLY A 56 5.19 -0.49 22.73
CA GLY A 56 5.46 -1.27 23.95
C GLY A 56 4.88 -0.68 25.24
N ASP A 57 3.58 -0.37 25.23
CA ASP A 57 2.90 0.58 26.10
C ASP A 57 3.31 2.03 25.80
N LEU A 58 2.33 2.86 25.41
CA LEU A 58 2.51 4.31 25.46
C LEU A 58 2.89 4.62 26.91
N VAL A 59 4.18 4.90 27.16
CA VAL A 59 4.60 5.45 28.44
C VAL A 59 3.77 6.72 28.64
N PRO A 60 2.87 6.77 29.64
CA PRO A 60 2.06 7.93 29.87
C PRO A 60 2.99 9.10 30.19
N TYR A 61 2.88 10.18 29.41
CA TYR A 61 3.40 11.48 29.81
C TYR A 61 2.36 12.21 30.66
#